data_AF-A0A8J2JCG8-F1
#
_entry.id   AF-A0A8J2JCG8-F1
#
_cell.length_a   1.000
_cell.length_b   1.000
_cell.length_c   1.000
_cell.angle_alpha   90.00
_cell.angle_beta   90.00
_cell.angle_gamma   90.00
#
_symmetry.space_group_name_H-M   'P 1'
#
loop_
_entity.id
_entity.type
_entity.pdbx_description
1 polymer ?
#
loop_
_entity_poly.entity_id
_entity_poly.type
_entity_poly.pdbx_seq_one_letter_code
_entity_poly.pdbx_strand_id
1 'polypeptide(L)' 'LENLQSLDLSNNEYLNDFALLTLVTSTKKLSSLNLSDSKIAFTKAVFNRFYPRG' A
#
# COMPACT_ATOMS: atom_id res chain seq x y z
N LEU A 1 -5.21 10.58 9.08
CA LEU A 1 -3.76 10.30 9.02
C LEU A 1 -2.98 11.41 8.31
N GLU A 2 -3.49 12.64 8.27
CA GLU A 2 -2.99 13.70 7.37
C GLU A 2 -1.60 14.24 7.74
N ASN A 3 -1.18 14.04 8.99
CA ASN A 3 0.13 14.47 9.50
C ASN A 3 1.10 13.30 9.73
N LEU A 4 0.75 12.09 9.26
CA LEU A 4 1.65 10.94 9.37
C LEU A 4 2.86 11.16 8.45
N GLN A 5 4.07 11.18 9.04
CA GLN A 5 5.33 11.39 8.32
C GLN A 5 6.10 10.09 8.10
N SER A 6 6.06 9.19 9.08
CA SER A 6 6.72 7.88 9.00
C SER A 6 5.76 6.76 9.36
N LEU A 7 5.80 5.67 8.61
CA LEU A 7 5.08 4.45 8.91
C LEU A 7 5.95 3.22 8.69
N ASP A 8 5.95 2.32 9.65
CA ASP A 8 6.59 1.02 9.53
C ASP A 8 5.52 -0.08 9.49
N LEU A 9 5.50 -0.81 8.38
CA LEU A 9 4.66 -1.99 8.16
C LEU A 9 5.53 -3.19 7.77
N SER A 10 6.79 -3.24 8.23
CA SER A 10 7.69 -4.36 7.97
C SER A 10 7.19 -5.66 8.58
N ASN A 11 7.57 -6.79 7.98
CA ASN A 11 7.16 -8.14 8.37
C ASN A 11 5.63 -8.32 8.44
N ASN A 12 4.89 -7.62 7.59
CA ASN A 12 3.43 -7.72 7.54
C ASN A 12 2.98 -8.64 6.41
N GLU A 13 2.28 -9.73 6.76
CA GLU A 13 1.81 -10.74 5.79
C GLU A 13 0.38 -10.51 5.27
N TYR A 14 -0.30 -9.48 5.77
CA TYR A 14 -1.72 -9.24 5.50
C TYR A 14 -1.97 -7.95 4.72
N LEU A 15 -0.91 -7.36 4.14
CA LEU A 15 -1.08 -6.21 3.26
C LEU A 15 -1.68 -6.64 1.94
N ASN A 16 -2.68 -5.89 1.50
CA ASN A 16 -3.21 -5.99 0.14
C ASN A 16 -3.14 -4.64 -0.56
N ASP A 17 -3.30 -4.67 -1.87
CA ASP A 17 -3.29 -3.49 -2.73
C ASP A 17 -4.32 -2.42 -2.33
N PHE A 18 -5.50 -2.82 -1.87
CA PHE A 18 -6.52 -1.89 -1.39
C PHE A 18 -6.07 -1.13 -0.14
N ALA A 19 -5.48 -1.82 0.84
CA ALA A 19 -4.94 -1.21 2.05
C ALA A 19 -3.81 -0.23 1.71
N LEU A 20 -2.91 -0.62 0.81
CA LEU A 20 -1.83 0.23 0.30
C LEU A 20 -2.35 1.47 -0.43
N LEU A 21 -3.33 1.30 -1.32
CA LEU A 21 -3.96 2.42 -2.02
C LEU A 21 -4.63 3.37 -1.05
N THR A 22 -5.38 2.85 -0.07
CA THR A 22 -6.01 3.65 0.97
C THR A 22 -4.98 4.42 1.79
N LEU A 23 -3.85 3.77 2.11
CA LEU A 23 -2.77 4.38 2.88
C LEU A 23 -2.14 5.54 2.11
N VAL A 24 -1.71 5.31 0.88
CA VAL A 24 -1.07 6.32 0.02
C VAL A 24 -2.03 7.48 -0.30
N THR A 25 -3.32 7.19 -0.49
CA THR A 25 -4.31 8.24 -0.74
C THR A 25 -4.61 9.09 0.49
N SER A 26 -4.55 8.50 1.69
CA SER A 26 -4.90 9.15 2.97
C SER A 26 -3.71 9.80 3.71
N THR A 27 -2.47 9.48 3.33
CA THR A 27 -1.25 9.94 4.01
C THR A 27 -0.43 10.88 3.12
N LYS A 28 -0.96 12.09 2.87
CA LYS A 28 -0.35 13.07 1.96
C LYS A 28 1.02 13.61 2.39
N LYS A 29 1.35 13.51 3.68
CA LYS A 29 2.62 14.00 4.25
C LYS A 29 3.61 12.87 4.58
N LEU A 30 3.31 11.64 4.17
CA LEU A 30 4.20 10.51 4.43
C LEU A 30 5.50 10.68 3.65
N SER A 31 6.62 10.78 4.35
CA SER A 31 7.96 10.88 3.79
C SER A 31 8.75 9.59 3.92
N SER A 32 8.39 8.72 4.86
CA SER A 32 9.03 7.43 5.09
C SER A 32 8.00 6.31 5.23
N LEU A 33 8.14 5.27 4.42
CA LEU A 33 7.32 4.06 4.48
C LEU A 33 8.23 2.83 4.45
N ASN A 34 8.25 2.06 5.53
CA ASN A 34 8.95 0.79 5.59
C ASN A 34 7.99 -0.37 5.28
N LEU A 35 8.33 -1.16 4.27
CA LEU A 35 7.61 -2.37 3.84
C LEU A 35 8.56 -3.58 3.74
N SER A 36 9.72 -3.52 4.39
CA SER A 36 10.70 -4.62 4.38
C SER A 36 10.06 -5.92 4.87
N ASP A 37 10.36 -7.01 4.17
CA ASP A 37 9.90 -8.35 4.51
C ASP A 37 8.37 -8.52 4.57
N SER A 38 7.61 -7.59 3.99
CA SER A 38 6.15 -7.66 3.94
C SER A 38 5.66 -8.33 2.67
N LYS A 39 4.62 -9.15 2.80
CA LYS A 39 3.95 -9.79 1.66
C LYS A 39 2.74 -8.95 1.26
N ILE A 40 2.76 -8.43 0.04
CA ILE A 40 1.65 -7.68 -0.53
C ILE A 40 0.86 -8.62 -1.43
N ALA A 41 -0.37 -8.93 -1.03
CA ALA A 41 -1.32 -9.66 -1.85
C ALA A 41 -1.96 -8.72 -2.88
N PHE A 42 -1.71 -8.96 -4.17
CA PHE A 42 -2.36 -8.24 -5.25
C PHE A 42 -3.65 -8.94 -5.63
N THR A 43 -4.76 -8.24 -5.43
CA THR A 43 -6.08 -8.67 -5.84
C THR A 43 -6.20 -8.47 -7.34
N LYS A 44 -6.55 -9.53 -8.10
CA LYS A 44 -6.70 -9.46 -9.57
C LYS A 44 -7.55 -8.29 -10.05
N ALA A 45 -8.56 -7.89 -9.30
CA ALA A 45 -9.44 -6.78 -9.64
C ALA A 45 -8.72 -5.42 -9.71
N VAL A 46 -7.82 -5.13 -8.76
CA VAL A 46 -7.06 -3.87 -8.76
C VAL A 46 -5.94 -3.93 -9.79
N PHE A 47 -5.27 -5.07 -9.92
CA PHE A 47 -4.28 -5.28 -10.99
C PHE A 47 -4.90 -5.03 -12.38
N ASN A 48 -6.07 -5.61 -12.67
CA ASN A 48 -6.76 -5.40 -13.95
C ASN A 48 -7.26 -3.96 -14.14
N ARG A 49 -7.50 -3.20 -13.06
CA ARG A 49 -7.91 -1.79 -13.15
C ARG A 49 -6.76 -0.89 -13.60
N PHE A 50 -5.55 -1.13 -13.10
CA PHE A 50 -4.37 -0.33 -13.45
C PHE A 50 -3.61 -0.89 -14.66
N TYR A 51 -3.76 -2.19 -14.94
CA TYR A 51 -3.16 -2.89 -16.07
C TYR A 51 -4.19 -3.77 -16.79
N PRO A 52 -5.24 -3.16 -17.39
CA PRO A 52 -6.18 -3.93 -18.18
C PRO A 52 -5.43 -4.61 -19.34
N ARG A 53 -5.60 -5.93 -19.50
CA ARG A 53 -5.13 -6.62 -20.70
C ARG A 53 -5.85 -5.96 -21.89
N GLY A 54 -5.08 -5.47 -22.85
CA GLY A 54 -5.58 -4.86 -24.08
C GLY A 54 -6.49 -5.77 -24.86
#